data_AF-A0A375I1C0-F1
#
_entry.id   AF-A0A375I1C0-F1
#
_cell.length_a   1.000
_cell.length_b   1.000
_cell.length_c   1.000
_cell.angle_alpha   90.00
_cell.angle_beta   90.00
_cell.angle_gamma   90.00
#
_symmetry.space_group_name_H-M   'P 1'
#
loop_
_entity.id
_entity.type
_entity.pdbx_description
1 polymer ?
#
loop_
_entity_poly.entity_id
_entity_poly.type
_entity_poly.pdbx_seq_one_letter_code
_entity_poly.pdbx_strand_id
1 'polypeptide(L)' 'MDAPSPYCGHAWDTPGEYTVTATRTWNITWTAAAHTGTDTTTRPAGTRHVTVIELSSLLTNPNR' A
#
# COMPACT_ATOMS: atom_id res chain seq x y z
N MET A 1 8.08 -14.95 7.69
CA MET A 1 8.26 -13.69 6.93
C MET A 1 6.94 -13.38 6.27
N ASP A 2 6.42 -12.18 6.47
CA ASP A 2 5.13 -11.77 5.94
C ASP A 2 5.19 -11.60 4.42
N ALA A 3 4.05 -11.81 3.76
CA ALA A 3 3.96 -11.61 2.32
C ALA A 3 4.05 -10.11 1.99
N PRO A 4 4.92 -9.70 1.05
CA PRO A 4 5.05 -8.30 0.66
C PRO A 4 3.77 -7.80 -0.02
N SER A 5 3.51 -6.50 0.10
CA SER A 5 2.41 -5.81 -0.58
C SER A 5 2.45 -6.12 -2.08
N PRO A 6 1.35 -6.61 -2.68
CA PRO A 6 1.32 -6.91 -4.11
C PRO A 6 1.38 -5.66 -4.99
N TYR A 7 1.23 -4.47 -4.40
CA TYR A 7 1.19 -3.20 -5.11
C TYR A 7 2.52 -2.45 -5.11
N CYS A 8 3.31 -2.58 -4.04
CA CYS A 8 4.56 -1.82 -3.88
C CYS A 8 5.74 -2.64 -3.34
N GLY A 9 5.55 -3.94 -3.09
CA GLY A 9 6.61 -4.83 -2.62
C GLY A 9 7.01 -4.63 -1.14
N HIS A 10 6.40 -3.68 -0.43
CA HIS A 10 6.72 -3.40 0.97
C HIS A 10 6.28 -4.56 1.89
N ALA A 11 7.16 -4.97 2.81
CA ALA A 11 6.87 -5.86 3.92
C ALA A 11 7.40 -5.22 5.22
N TRP A 12 6.82 -5.60 6.36
CA TRP A 12 7.27 -5.12 7.67
C TRP A 12 8.05 -6.22 8.38
N ASP A 13 9.21 -5.88 8.92
CA ASP A 13 10.06 -6.83 9.66
C ASP A 13 9.76 -6.85 11.16
N THR A 14 9.15 -5.79 11.68
CA THR A 14 8.90 -5.60 13.11
C THR A 14 7.43 -5.29 13.37
N PRO A 15 6.80 -5.89 14.40
CA PRO A 15 5.49 -5.49 14.87
C PRO A 15 5.47 -4.04 15.35
N GLY A 16 4.37 -3.34 15.14
CA GLY A 16 4.23 -1.95 15.55
C GLY A 16 3.08 -1.21 14.87
N GLU A 17 2.92 0.05 15.27
CA GLU A 17 1.96 0.97 14.68
C GLU A 17 2.64 1.81 13.60
N TYR A 18 2.08 1.77 12.39
CA TYR A 18 2.62 2.47 11.23
C TYR A 18 1.61 3.45 10.65
N THR A 19 2.12 4.60 10.22
CA THR A 19 1.35 5.56 9.44
C THR A 19 1.73 5.39 7.98
N VAL A 20 0.78 4.94 7.16
CA VAL A 20 0.95 4.79 5.72
C VAL A 20 0.37 5.99 5.01
N THR A 21 1.17 6.64 4.16
CA THR A 21 0.75 7.76 3.33
C THR A 21 0.89 7.40 1.86
N ALA A 22 -0.18 7.57 1.09
CA ALA A 22 -0.20 7.26 -0.34
C ALA A 22 -0.63 8.49 -1.15
N THR A 23 0.20 8.89 -2.11
CA THR A 23 -0.09 9.94 -3.08
C THR A 23 -0.52 9.32 -4.41
N ARG A 24 -1.51 9.93 -5.08
CA ARG A 24 -1.95 9.48 -6.40
C ARG A 24 -1.78 10.61 -7.41
N THR A 25 -1.05 10.31 -8.48
CA THR A 25 -0.80 11.23 -9.59
C THR A 25 -1.34 10.61 -10.88
N TRP A 26 -2.04 11.41 -11.67
CA TRP A 26 -2.62 11.02 -12.95
C TRP A 26 -1.98 11.83 -14.05
N ASN A 27 -1.57 11.15 -15.11
CA ASN A 27 -1.24 11.77 -16.38
C ASN A 27 -2.47 11.62 -17.29
N ILE A 28 -3.05 12.76 -17.66
CA ILE A 28 -4.26 12.86 -18.45
C ILE A 28 -3.83 13.26 -19.86
N THR A 29 -4.22 12.47 -20.85
CA THR A 29 -4.08 12.83 -22.27
C THR A 29 -5.47 13.05 -22.83
N TRP A 30 -5.70 14.16 -23.53
CA TRP A 30 -7.02 14.51 -24.04
C TRP A 30 -6.96 15.02 -25.48
N THR A 31 -8.12 14.97 -26.14
CA THR A 31 -8.35 15.56 -27.46
C THR A 31 -9.72 16.22 -27.47
N ALA A 32 -9.79 17.49 -27.86
CA ALA A 32 -11.04 18.24 -27.95
C ALA A 32 -10.94 19.30 -29.05
N ALA A 33 -11.98 19.43 -29.88
CA ALA A 33 -12.03 20.41 -30.98
C ALA A 33 -10.75 20.47 -31.84
N ALA A 34 -10.24 19.32 -32.29
CA ALA A 34 -8.99 19.15 -33.03
C ALA A 34 -7.68 19.55 -32.30
N HIS A 35 -7.75 19.88 -31.02
CA HIS A 35 -6.58 20.12 -30.16
C HIS A 35 -6.31 18.89 -29.31
N THR A 36 -5.02 18.64 -29.04
CA THR A 36 -4.56 17.58 -28.14
C THR A 36 -3.71 18.19 -27.04
N GLY A 37 -3.75 17.60 -25.86
CA GLY A 37 -2.91 18.03 -24.75
C GLY A 37 -2.68 16.93 -23.73
N THR A 38 -1.72 17.20 -22.85
CA THR A 38 -1.45 16.40 -21.65
C THR A 38 -1.53 17.29 -20.43
N ASP A 39 -2.08 16.76 -19.34
CA ASP A 39 -2.10 17.41 -18.03
C ASP A 39 -1.69 16.40 -16.95
N THR A 40 -1.06 16.88 -15.88
CA THR A 40 -0.68 16.04 -14.74
C THR A 40 -1.36 16.60 -13.50
N THR A 41 -2.23 15.79 -12.89
CA THR A 41 -2.93 16.18 -11.65
C THR A 41 -2.55 15.24 -10.51
N THR A 42 -2.26 15.82 -9.35
CA THR A 42 -1.95 15.07 -8.13
C THR A 42 -3.00 15.36 -7.08
N ARG A 43 -3.61 14.30 -6.54
CA ARG A 43 -4.58 14.42 -5.44
C ARG A 43 -3.84 14.43 -4.10
N PRO A 44 -4.32 15.17 -3.08
CA PRO A 44 -3.73 15.13 -1.74
C PRO A 44 -3.57 13.69 -1.24
N ALA A 45 -2.46 13.45 -0.54
CA ALA A 45 -2.13 12.13 -0.04
C ALA A 45 -3.17 11.66 0.99
N GLY A 46 -3.57 10.39 0.87
CA GLY A 46 -4.38 9.73 1.88
C GLY A 46 -3.49 9.08 2.93
N THR A 47 -3.84 9.25 4.20
CA THR A 47 -3.13 8.63 5.32
C THR A 47 -4.01 7.59 6.03
N ARG A 48 -3.39 6.47 6.44
CA ARG A 48 -4.03 5.37 7.17
C ARG A 48 -3.10 4.87 8.27
N HIS A 49 -3.67 4.59 9.43
CA HIS A 49 -2.99 3.87 10.51
C HIS A 49 -3.11 2.37 10.27
N VAL A 50 -2.00 1.65 10.44
CA VAL A 50 -1.90 0.20 10.26
C VAL A 50 -1.18 -0.40 11.46
N THR A 51 -1.86 -1.32 12.14
CA THR A 51 -1.27 -2.13 13.21
C THR A 51 -0.68 -3.40 12.60
N VAL A 52 0.61 -3.62 12.79
CA VAL A 52 1.33 -4.85 12.40
C VAL A 52 1.57 -5.69 13.64
N ILE A 53 1.12 -6.94 13.62
CA ILE A 53 1.27 -7.91 14.71
C ILE A 53 2.08 -9.12 14.25
N GLU A 54 2.72 -9.80 15.20
CA GLU A 54 3.29 -11.13 14.97
C GLU A 54 2.23 -12.21 15.26
N LEU A 55 2.03 -13.15 14.33
CA LEU A 55 1.25 -14.37 14.58
C LEU A 55 2.19 -15.55 14.80
N SER A 56 2.27 -16.02 16.05
CA SER A 56 3.00 -17.24 16.40
C SER A 56 2.01 -18.41 16.52
N SER A 57 2.19 -19.47 15.72
CA SER A 57 1.42 -20.72 15.90
C SER A 57 2.26 -21.76 16.65
N LEU A 58 1.78 -22.23 17.79
CA LEU A 58 2.37 -23.38 18.49
C LEU A 58 1.52 -24.63 18.21
N LEU A 59 2.15 -25.66 17.65
CA LEU A 59 1.56 -27.00 17.55
C LEU A 59 1.91 -27.78 18.82
N THR A 60 0.94 -27.99 19.70
CA THR A 60 1.10 -28.86 20.86
C THR A 60 0.55 -30.25 20.55
N ASN A 61 1.41 -31.28 20.60
CA ASN A 61 0.97 -32.67 20.54
C ASN A 61 0.42 -33.09 21.91
N PRO A 62 -0.88 -33.44 22.05
CA PRO A 62 -1.48 -33.71 23.36
C PRO A 62 -1.21 -35.11 23.93
N ASN A 63 -0.42 -35.97 23.27
CA ASN A 63 -0.29 -37.37 23.66
C ASN A 63 1.15 -37.72 24.03
N ARG A 64 1.41 -37.82 25.33
CA ARG A 64 2.49 -38.60 25.94
C ARG A 64 1.85 -39.74 26.73
#